data_AF-A0A3N2GP11-F1
#
_entry.id   AF-A0A3N2GP11-F1
#
_cell.length_a   1.000
_cell.length_b   1.000
_cell.length_c   1.000
_cell.angle_alpha   90.00
_cell.angle_beta   90.00
_cell.angle_gamma   90.00
#
_symmetry.space_group_name_H-M   'P 1'
#
loop_
_entity.id
_entity.type
_entity.pdbx_description
1 polymer ?
#
loop_
_entity_poly.entity_id
_entity_poly.type
_entity_poly.pdbx_seq_one_letter_code
_entity_poly.pdbx_strand_id
1 'polypeptide(L)'
;MLTTMFALHSDDTGQTRRRPPAVWRTMTRMDQGLVALTGRLRITGRIAPELRGRPFLMASNHIGVFDPFVLIAACRRIGIAPRFMLAGGILDTPVIGPALKVSGHMRIDRGKASALEQFAQAVEEMRTTPSPIIVYPEGRISHDPGLWPERGKTGAARLAIAAGVPVVPISQWGAHEAVYWGTEKVTGPADLLPLARSGLTAPLRRPTYRVHFGEPVDLSDIEPERPGAGVRAHAKIMRAITAGLVPLRRDEPDKPKFHDPTRPTDTVSPWRPR
;
A
#
# COMPACT_ATOMS: atom_id res chain seq x y z
N MET A 1 -44.32 1.80 44.10
CA MET A 1 -43.86 0.65 43.28
C MET A 1 -43.33 1.19 41.96
N LEU A 2 -42.00 1.12 41.82
CA LEU A 2 -41.13 1.19 40.63
C LEU A 2 -41.56 2.01 39.40
N THR A 3 -41.00 3.22 39.34
CA THR A 3 -40.68 3.97 38.12
C THR A 3 -39.50 3.31 37.41
N THR A 4 -39.66 2.85 36.17
CA THR A 4 -38.54 2.38 35.34
C THR A 4 -38.20 3.44 34.30
N MET A 5 -37.07 4.14 34.55
CA MET A 5 -36.41 5.02 33.58
C MET A 5 -35.97 4.18 32.36
N PHE A 6 -36.53 4.49 31.20
CA PHE A 6 -35.93 4.14 29.92
C PHE A 6 -34.70 5.04 29.73
N ALA A 7 -33.52 4.50 29.96
CA ALA A 7 -32.27 5.11 29.55
C ALA A 7 -32.19 5.03 28.02
N LEU A 8 -32.45 6.15 27.35
CA LEU A 8 -32.09 6.33 25.95
C LEU A 8 -30.56 6.22 25.85
N HIS A 9 -30.10 5.16 25.19
CA HIS A 9 -28.71 5.01 24.81
C HIS A 9 -28.40 6.08 23.76
N SER A 10 -27.75 7.15 24.21
CA SER A 10 -27.24 8.19 23.32
C SER A 10 -26.11 7.59 22.49
N ASP A 11 -26.38 7.26 21.23
CA ASP A 11 -25.35 6.97 20.22
C ASP A 11 -24.58 8.27 19.92
N ASP A 12 -23.71 8.70 20.84
CA ASP A 12 -22.74 9.75 20.59
C ASP A 12 -21.53 9.20 19.84
N THR A 13 -21.75 8.79 18.59
CA THR A 13 -20.65 8.59 17.62
C THR A 13 -20.48 9.86 16.77
N GLY A 14 -20.19 10.97 17.46
CA GLY A 14 -19.87 12.27 16.88
C GLY A 14 -18.57 12.35 16.07
N GLN A 15 -18.10 11.27 15.42
CA GLN A 15 -17.10 11.39 14.36
C GLN A 15 -17.80 11.59 13.02
N THR A 16 -18.13 12.85 12.73
CA THR A 16 -18.47 13.28 11.38
C THR A 16 -17.43 12.70 10.41
N ARG A 17 -17.84 11.78 9.52
CA ARG A 17 -16.98 11.28 8.44
C ARG A 17 -16.51 12.47 7.63
N ARG A 18 -15.34 13.05 7.97
CA ARG A 18 -14.77 14.18 7.24
C ARG A 18 -14.62 13.73 5.81
N ARG A 19 -15.41 14.36 4.92
CA ARG A 19 -15.36 14.06 3.49
C ARG A 19 -13.91 14.26 3.04
N PRO A 20 -13.30 13.30 2.32
CA PRO A 20 -11.93 13.46 1.87
C PRO A 20 -11.80 14.73 1.02
N PRO A 21 -10.63 15.41 1.02
CA PRO A 21 -10.41 16.63 0.25
C PRO A 21 -10.82 16.50 -1.21
N ALA A 22 -11.29 17.59 -1.83
CA ALA A 22 -11.76 17.57 -3.22
C ALA A 22 -10.66 17.09 -4.18
N VAL A 23 -9.42 17.53 -3.98
CA VAL A 23 -8.23 17.10 -4.72
C VAL A 23 -8.12 15.57 -4.70
N TRP A 24 -8.21 14.95 -3.52
CA TRP A 24 -8.16 13.49 -3.40
C TRP A 24 -9.29 12.79 -4.15
N ARG A 25 -10.53 13.30 -4.05
CA ARG A 25 -11.67 12.73 -4.77
C ARG A 25 -11.49 12.81 -6.29
N THR A 26 -10.86 13.86 -6.79
CA THR A 26 -10.54 14.02 -8.21
C THR A 26 -9.45 13.05 -8.63
N MET A 27 -8.32 13.00 -7.89
CA MET A 27 -7.22 12.07 -8.16
C MET A 27 -7.71 10.62 -8.22
N THR A 28 -8.46 10.17 -7.20
CA THR A 28 -8.97 8.79 -7.20
C THR A 28 -9.95 8.46 -8.33
N ARG A 29 -10.66 9.45 -8.89
CA ARG A 29 -11.48 9.25 -10.10
C ARG A 29 -10.63 9.15 -11.35
N MET A 30 -9.59 9.99 -11.46
CA MET A 30 -8.64 9.91 -12.56
C MET A 30 -7.92 8.56 -12.56
N ASP A 31 -7.49 8.08 -11.39
CA ASP A 31 -6.84 6.76 -11.24
C ASP A 31 -7.77 5.62 -11.68
N GLN A 32 -9.06 5.69 -11.34
CA GLN A 32 -10.05 4.72 -11.82
C GLN A 32 -10.18 4.73 -13.34
N GLY A 33 -10.25 5.91 -13.95
CA GLY A 33 -10.30 6.06 -15.40
C GLY A 33 -9.03 5.49 -16.06
N LEU A 34 -7.87 5.83 -15.52
CA LEU A 34 -6.57 5.35 -15.98
C LEU A 34 -6.44 3.83 -15.89
N VAL A 35 -6.83 3.23 -14.76
CA VAL A 35 -6.82 1.78 -14.58
C VAL A 35 -7.81 1.08 -15.51
N ALA A 36 -9.01 1.65 -15.70
CA ALA A 36 -10.01 1.10 -16.62
C ALA A 36 -9.60 1.19 -18.10
N LEU A 37 -8.90 2.27 -18.47
CA LEU A 37 -8.37 2.48 -19.81
C LEU A 37 -7.22 1.52 -20.13
N THR A 38 -6.32 1.30 -19.17
CA THR A 38 -5.10 0.52 -19.38
C THR A 38 -5.31 -0.98 -19.23
N GLY A 39 -6.27 -1.45 -18.43
CA GLY A 39 -6.40 -2.88 -18.14
C GLY A 39 -7.73 -3.29 -17.51
N ARG A 40 -7.72 -4.45 -16.85
CA ARG A 40 -8.89 -5.02 -16.15
C ARG A 40 -8.55 -5.25 -14.69
N LEU A 41 -9.29 -4.60 -13.79
CA LEU A 41 -9.13 -4.76 -12.36
C LEU A 41 -9.98 -5.93 -11.82
N ARG A 42 -9.34 -6.90 -11.18
CA ARG A 42 -9.95 -8.02 -10.45
C ARG A 42 -9.59 -7.92 -8.98
N ILE A 43 -10.62 -7.95 -8.14
CA ILE A 43 -10.46 -7.82 -6.69
C ILE A 43 -10.98 -9.09 -6.04
N THR A 44 -10.24 -9.60 -5.07
CA THR A 44 -10.64 -10.72 -4.22
C THR A 44 -10.40 -10.38 -2.75
N GLY A 45 -11.03 -11.14 -1.86
CA GLY A 45 -11.02 -10.84 -0.43
C GLY A 45 -11.86 -9.62 -0.08
N ARG A 46 -11.79 -9.20 1.18
CA ARG A 46 -12.58 -8.09 1.71
C ARG A 46 -11.87 -7.46 2.91
N ILE A 47 -12.21 -6.21 3.19
CA ILE A 47 -11.85 -5.58 4.45
C ILE A 47 -12.98 -5.81 5.45
N ALA A 48 -12.62 -6.32 6.62
CA ALA A 48 -13.55 -6.61 7.69
C ALA A 48 -14.35 -5.33 8.07
N PRO A 49 -15.69 -5.40 8.17
CA PRO A 49 -16.53 -4.23 8.45
C PRO A 49 -16.11 -3.42 9.68
N GLU A 50 -15.65 -4.09 10.73
CA GLU A 50 -15.16 -3.53 11.99
C GLU A 50 -13.90 -2.67 11.87
N LEU A 51 -13.15 -2.81 10.77
CA LEU A 51 -11.99 -1.96 10.46
C LEU A 51 -12.38 -0.68 9.73
N ARG A 52 -13.60 -0.60 9.16
CA ARG A 52 -14.02 0.57 8.40
C ARG A 52 -14.20 1.78 9.32
N GLY A 53 -13.62 2.91 8.91
CA GLY A 53 -13.67 4.15 9.69
C GLY A 53 -12.66 4.20 10.84
N ARG A 54 -11.84 3.16 11.02
CA ARG A 54 -10.74 3.12 11.98
C ARG A 54 -9.39 3.24 11.27
N PRO A 55 -8.34 3.69 11.97
CA PRO A 55 -6.99 3.59 11.45
C PRO A 55 -6.52 2.13 11.42
N PHE A 56 -5.96 1.72 10.29
CA PHE A 56 -5.25 0.44 10.13
C PHE A 56 -4.21 0.55 9.02
N LEU A 57 -3.19 -0.30 9.10
CA LEU A 57 -2.13 -0.35 8.10
C LEU A 57 -2.48 -1.37 7.02
N MET A 58 -2.31 -1.01 5.76
CA MET A 58 -2.39 -1.93 4.62
C MET A 58 -1.00 -2.14 4.05
N ALA A 59 -0.47 -3.36 4.11
CA ALA A 59 0.87 -3.68 3.65
C ALA A 59 0.82 -4.44 2.33
N SER A 60 1.38 -3.87 1.25
CA SER A 60 1.34 -4.47 -0.09
C SER A 60 2.74 -4.84 -0.60
N ASN A 61 2.87 -5.90 -1.41
CA ASN A 61 4.09 -6.08 -2.22
C ASN A 61 4.23 -4.95 -3.26
N HIS A 62 5.46 -4.63 -3.67
CA HIS A 62 5.76 -3.55 -4.61
C HIS A 62 6.51 -4.07 -5.84
N ILE A 63 5.81 -4.11 -6.97
CA ILE A 63 6.31 -4.70 -8.22
C ILE A 63 6.44 -3.68 -9.36
N GLY A 64 5.93 -2.46 -9.24
CA GLY A 64 6.10 -1.44 -10.28
C GLY A 64 5.61 -0.05 -9.91
N VAL A 65 5.92 0.90 -10.80
CA VAL A 65 5.52 2.31 -10.65
C VAL A 65 4.00 2.52 -10.80
N PHE A 66 3.30 1.58 -11.44
CA PHE A 66 1.86 1.65 -11.65
C PHE A 66 1.04 1.13 -10.47
N ASP A 67 1.69 0.52 -9.47
CA ASP A 67 1.07 -0.08 -8.30
C ASP A 67 0.14 0.88 -7.54
N PRO A 68 0.53 2.13 -7.22
CA PRO A 68 -0.33 3.03 -6.45
C PRO A 68 -1.68 3.28 -7.13
N PHE A 69 -1.70 3.43 -8.46
CA PHE A 69 -2.92 3.66 -9.23
C PHE A 69 -3.88 2.47 -9.13
N VAL A 70 -3.35 1.26 -9.28
CA VAL A 70 -4.11 0.00 -9.16
C VAL A 70 -4.67 -0.16 -7.75
N LEU A 71 -3.85 0.08 -6.72
CA LEU A 71 -4.28 -0.04 -5.32
C LEU A 71 -5.32 1.01 -4.95
N ILE A 72 -5.18 2.25 -5.41
CA ILE A 72 -6.20 3.30 -5.21
C ILE A 72 -7.51 2.92 -5.87
N ALA A 73 -7.48 2.46 -7.12
CA ALA A 73 -8.68 2.02 -7.83
C ALA A 73 -9.34 0.82 -7.15
N ALA A 74 -8.56 -0.13 -6.65
CA ALA A 74 -9.04 -1.30 -5.91
C ALA A 74 -9.70 -0.90 -4.58
N CYS A 75 -9.02 -0.09 -3.78
CA CYS A 75 -9.56 0.41 -2.52
C CYS A 75 -10.87 1.18 -2.75
N ARG A 76 -10.92 2.04 -3.77
CA ARG A 76 -12.12 2.80 -4.09
C ARG A 76 -13.29 1.91 -4.47
N ARG A 77 -13.04 0.80 -5.18
CA ARG A 77 -14.08 -0.17 -5.58
C ARG A 77 -14.65 -0.96 -4.39
N ILE A 78 -13.90 -1.08 -3.28
CA ILE A 78 -14.38 -1.66 -2.02
C ILE A 78 -14.80 -0.61 -0.98
N GLY A 79 -14.93 0.66 -1.39
CA GLY A 79 -15.42 1.75 -0.54
C GLY A 79 -14.38 2.34 0.42
N ILE A 80 -13.10 2.19 0.13
CA ILE A 80 -11.98 2.68 0.94
C ILE A 80 -11.24 3.81 0.22
N ALA A 81 -10.91 4.86 0.96
CA ALA A 81 -10.07 5.96 0.52
C ALA A 81 -8.72 5.87 1.26
N PRO A 82 -7.70 5.21 0.69
CA PRO A 82 -6.44 4.99 1.39
C PRO A 82 -5.57 6.25 1.40
N ARG A 83 -4.68 6.34 2.37
CA ARG A 83 -3.48 7.17 2.33
C ARG A 83 -2.28 6.30 2.01
N PHE A 84 -1.16 6.92 1.71
CA PHE A 84 0.10 6.21 1.45
C PHE A 84 1.14 6.77 2.39
N MET A 85 1.99 5.88 2.87
CA MET A 85 3.23 6.23 3.52
C MET A 85 4.27 6.58 2.44
N LEU A 86 4.58 7.86 2.30
CA LEU A 86 5.41 8.39 1.22
C LEU A 86 6.75 8.92 1.77
N ALA A 87 7.82 8.63 1.04
CA ALA A 87 9.11 9.23 1.32
C ALA A 87 9.05 10.75 1.13
N GLY A 88 9.71 11.49 2.02
CA GLY A 88 9.72 12.96 2.01
C GLY A 88 10.02 13.56 0.64
N GLY A 89 11.02 13.04 -0.08
CA GLY A 89 11.38 13.52 -1.41
C GLY A 89 10.26 13.47 -2.46
N ILE A 90 9.34 12.49 -2.36
CA ILE A 90 8.17 12.42 -3.26
C ILE A 90 7.20 13.56 -2.95
N LEU A 91 6.97 13.83 -1.66
CA LEU A 91 6.10 14.91 -1.21
C LEU A 91 6.67 16.31 -1.49
N ASP A 92 7.97 16.39 -1.73
CA ASP A 92 8.69 17.63 -2.05
C ASP A 92 8.86 17.85 -3.56
N THR A 93 8.38 16.92 -4.39
CA THR A 93 8.42 17.05 -5.86
C THR A 93 7.49 18.18 -6.33
N PRO A 94 7.95 19.11 -7.19
CA PRO A 94 7.10 20.17 -7.73
C PRO A 94 5.84 19.63 -8.41
N VAL A 95 4.75 20.41 -8.39
CA VAL A 95 3.43 20.09 -8.97
C VAL A 95 2.69 18.95 -8.25
N ILE A 96 3.28 17.76 -8.16
CA ILE A 96 2.63 16.57 -7.60
C ILE A 96 2.69 16.58 -6.06
N GLY A 97 3.80 17.01 -5.47
CA GLY A 97 4.02 17.04 -4.03
C GLY A 97 2.93 17.79 -3.23
N PRO A 98 2.54 19.03 -3.62
CA PRO A 98 1.45 19.75 -2.97
C PRO A 98 0.11 19.01 -3.02
N ALA A 99 -0.23 18.39 -4.16
CA ALA A 99 -1.46 17.61 -4.30
C ALA A 99 -1.46 16.37 -3.39
N LEU A 100 -0.31 15.71 -3.26
CA LEU A 100 -0.12 14.58 -2.34
C LEU A 100 -0.21 15.02 -0.87
N LYS A 101 0.40 16.15 -0.50
CA LYS A 101 0.31 16.73 0.86
C LYS A 101 -1.13 17.06 1.22
N VAL A 102 -1.86 17.76 0.35
CA VAL A 102 -3.29 18.09 0.55
C VAL A 102 -4.16 16.84 0.62
N SER A 103 -3.74 15.75 -0.03
CA SER A 103 -4.43 14.47 0.04
C SER A 103 -4.23 13.75 1.38
N GLY A 104 -3.37 14.24 2.29
CA GLY A 104 -3.18 13.66 3.61
C GLY A 104 -2.39 12.35 3.61
N HIS A 105 -1.44 12.19 2.68
CA HIS A 105 -0.48 11.08 2.73
C HIS A 105 0.51 11.28 3.87
N MET A 106 0.87 10.18 4.53
CA MET A 106 1.78 10.18 5.67
C MET A 106 3.22 10.33 5.19
N ARG A 107 3.94 11.33 5.73
CA ARG A 107 5.34 11.57 5.39
C ARG A 107 6.26 10.68 6.21
N ILE A 108 7.25 10.08 5.56
CA ILE A 108 8.41 9.48 6.23
C ILE A 108 9.71 10.04 5.67
N ASP A 109 10.53 10.57 6.57
CA ASP A 109 11.88 11.00 6.26
C ASP A 109 12.89 9.90 6.56
N ARG A 110 13.85 9.70 5.65
CA ARG A 110 14.94 8.72 5.80
C ARG A 110 16.19 9.47 6.25
N GLY A 111 16.83 9.02 7.34
CA GLY A 111 18.18 9.48 7.71
C GLY A 111 18.31 10.86 8.38
N LYS A 112 17.25 11.36 9.03
CA LYS A 112 17.32 12.60 9.82
C LYS A 112 17.75 12.34 11.28
N ALA A 113 18.39 13.33 11.90
CA ALA A 113 19.06 13.22 13.20
C ALA A 113 18.15 12.83 14.39
N SER A 114 16.84 13.15 14.38
CA SER A 114 15.90 12.75 15.44
C SER A 114 14.98 11.59 15.04
N ALA A 115 15.56 10.42 14.80
CA ALA A 115 14.80 9.23 14.40
C ALA A 115 13.70 8.83 15.41
N LEU A 116 13.90 9.10 16.71
CA LEU A 116 12.94 8.78 17.76
C LEU A 116 11.70 9.68 17.72
N GLU A 117 11.88 11.00 17.61
CA GLU A 117 10.79 11.97 17.54
C GLU A 117 9.92 11.76 16.30
N GLN A 118 10.56 11.54 15.14
CA GLN A 118 9.86 11.23 13.90
C GLN A 118 9.07 9.94 14.00
N PHE A 119 9.62 8.93 14.68
CA PHE A 119 8.89 7.68 14.91
C PHE A 119 7.68 7.90 15.83
N ALA A 120 7.83 8.65 16.92
CA ALA A 120 6.72 8.99 17.82
C ALA A 120 5.62 9.77 17.08
N GLN A 121 6.00 10.74 16.24
CA GLN A 121 5.06 11.48 15.40
C GLN A 121 4.33 10.57 14.40
N ALA A 122 5.06 9.66 13.74
CA ALA A 122 4.45 8.70 12.82
C ALA A 122 3.46 7.77 13.53
N VAL A 123 3.76 7.34 14.76
CA VAL A 123 2.86 6.54 15.60
C VAL A 123 1.56 7.31 15.86
N GLU A 124 1.67 8.57 16.25
CA GLU A 124 0.49 9.40 16.52
C GLU A 124 -0.32 9.70 15.25
N GLU A 125 0.35 10.00 14.14
CA GLU A 125 -0.30 10.18 12.85
C GLU A 125 -1.00 8.89 12.37
N MET A 126 -0.41 7.72 12.60
CA MET A 126 -1.05 6.42 12.31
C MET A 126 -2.31 6.20 13.16
N ARG A 127 -2.31 6.62 14.43
CA ARG A 127 -3.47 6.49 15.33
C ARG A 127 -4.60 7.47 15.01
N THR A 128 -4.25 8.67 14.55
CA THR A 128 -5.22 9.76 14.37
C THR A 128 -5.75 9.87 12.93
N THR A 129 -5.06 9.26 11.96
CA THR A 129 -5.53 9.27 10.56
C THR A 129 -6.81 8.45 10.41
N PRO A 130 -7.95 9.06 10.02
CA PRO A 130 -9.26 8.38 9.94
C PRO A 130 -9.41 7.55 8.66
N SER A 131 -8.30 7.09 8.09
CA SER A 131 -8.21 6.40 6.82
C SER A 131 -7.07 5.39 6.88
N PRO A 132 -7.20 4.23 6.23
CA PRO A 132 -6.12 3.27 6.23
C PRO A 132 -4.92 3.79 5.45
N ILE A 133 -3.73 3.44 5.93
CA ILE A 133 -2.46 3.85 5.32
C ILE A 133 -1.85 2.65 4.60
N ILE A 134 -1.60 2.80 3.30
CA ILE A 134 -0.87 1.83 2.49
C ILE A 134 0.63 2.04 2.65
N VAL A 135 1.35 0.95 2.81
CA VAL A 135 2.82 0.92 2.81
C VAL A 135 3.32 -0.25 1.97
N TYR A 136 4.50 -0.05 1.37
CA TYR A 136 5.30 -1.12 0.79
C TYR A 136 6.40 -1.50 1.80
N PRO A 137 6.25 -2.60 2.55
CA PRO A 137 7.20 -2.99 3.61
C PRO A 137 8.60 -3.31 3.07
N GLU A 138 8.71 -3.63 1.77
CA GLU A 138 9.97 -3.76 1.02
C GLU A 138 10.78 -2.44 1.01
N GLY A 139 10.10 -1.29 1.00
CA GLY A 139 10.71 0.04 1.00
C GLY A 139 11.26 0.53 -0.35
N ARG A 140 11.20 -0.33 -1.38
CA ARG A 140 11.51 -0.07 -2.79
C ARG A 140 10.72 -1.04 -3.68
N ILE A 141 10.74 -0.82 -5.00
CA ILE A 141 10.20 -1.76 -5.99
C ILE A 141 11.13 -3.00 -6.04
N SER A 142 10.54 -4.19 -6.13
CA SER A 142 11.27 -5.44 -6.22
C SER A 142 12.12 -5.54 -7.50
N HIS A 143 13.39 -5.91 -7.30
CA HIS A 143 14.38 -6.35 -8.29
C HIS A 143 14.51 -7.88 -8.33
N ASP A 144 13.65 -8.61 -7.60
CA ASP A 144 13.59 -10.06 -7.75
C ASP A 144 13.21 -10.41 -9.20
N PRO A 145 13.96 -11.29 -9.91
CA PRO A 145 13.64 -11.68 -11.28
C PRO A 145 12.24 -12.30 -11.42
N GLY A 146 11.73 -12.90 -10.34
CA GLY A 146 10.39 -13.43 -10.24
C GLY A 146 9.38 -12.45 -9.66
N LEU A 147 9.74 -11.19 -9.39
CA LEU A 147 8.89 -10.19 -8.75
C LEU A 147 8.25 -10.67 -7.44
N TRP A 148 8.91 -11.59 -6.74
CA TRP A 148 8.53 -11.94 -5.38
C TRP A 148 8.88 -10.80 -4.43
N PRO A 149 8.15 -10.64 -3.31
CA PRO A 149 8.47 -9.59 -2.35
C PRO A 149 9.90 -9.75 -1.85
N GLU A 150 10.63 -8.67 -1.63
CA GLU A 150 11.99 -8.74 -1.11
C GLU A 150 12.05 -8.71 0.42
N ARG A 151 13.26 -8.90 0.98
CA ARG A 151 13.48 -8.56 2.39
C ARG A 151 13.38 -7.05 2.54
N GLY A 152 12.31 -6.62 3.22
CA GLY A 152 12.06 -5.21 3.48
C GLY A 152 12.64 -4.68 4.79
N LYS A 153 12.15 -3.49 5.17
CA LYS A 153 12.50 -2.83 6.42
C LYS A 153 11.43 -3.13 7.48
N THR A 154 11.84 -3.23 8.74
CA THR A 154 10.92 -3.50 9.85
C THR A 154 10.11 -2.27 10.30
N GLY A 155 10.37 -1.09 9.75
CA GLY A 155 9.78 0.19 10.21
C GLY A 155 8.25 0.18 10.19
N ALA A 156 7.64 -0.31 9.11
CA ALA A 156 6.19 -0.43 8.99
C ALA A 156 5.57 -1.35 10.04
N ALA A 157 6.23 -2.49 10.32
CA ALA A 157 5.78 -3.43 11.34
C ALA A 157 5.90 -2.83 12.75
N ARG A 158 7.03 -2.18 13.05
CA ARG A 158 7.24 -1.46 14.31
C ARG A 158 6.21 -0.35 14.51
N LEU A 159 5.89 0.39 13.45
CA LEU A 159 4.88 1.45 13.48
C LEU A 159 3.51 0.88 13.83
N ALA A 160 3.09 -0.20 13.15
CA ALA A 160 1.79 -0.80 13.40
C ALA A 160 1.65 -1.31 14.84
N ILE A 161 2.68 -2.00 15.36
CA ILE A 161 2.71 -2.49 16.74
C ILE A 161 2.64 -1.30 17.71
N ALA A 162 3.51 -0.30 17.55
CA ALA A 162 3.54 0.85 18.45
C ALA A 162 2.24 1.66 18.41
N ALA A 163 1.62 1.79 17.24
CA ALA A 163 0.34 2.45 17.07
C ALA A 163 -0.84 1.62 17.61
N GLY A 164 -0.67 0.31 17.80
CA GLY A 164 -1.75 -0.60 18.21
C GLY A 164 -2.82 -0.78 17.13
N VAL A 165 -2.43 -0.66 15.86
CA VAL A 165 -3.36 -0.73 14.72
C VAL A 165 -3.27 -2.07 14.00
N PRO A 166 -4.38 -2.62 13.51
CA PRO A 166 -4.37 -3.85 12.70
C PRO A 166 -3.54 -3.68 11.42
N VAL A 167 -2.95 -4.77 10.95
CA VAL A 167 -2.26 -4.82 9.64
C VAL A 167 -3.03 -5.74 8.71
N VAL A 168 -3.49 -5.21 7.58
CA VAL A 168 -4.12 -5.98 6.52
C VAL A 168 -3.10 -6.19 5.39
N PRO A 169 -2.79 -7.44 5.01
CA PRO A 169 -1.93 -7.72 3.88
C PRO A 169 -2.69 -7.51 2.57
N ILE A 170 -2.03 -6.89 1.60
CA ILE A 170 -2.49 -6.79 0.22
C ILE A 170 -1.49 -7.54 -0.65
N SER A 171 -2.00 -8.43 -1.49
CA SER A 171 -1.20 -9.07 -2.53
C SER A 171 -1.67 -8.55 -3.88
N GLN A 172 -0.75 -8.10 -4.71
CA GLN A 172 -1.08 -7.58 -6.03
C GLN A 172 -0.19 -8.16 -7.13
N TRP A 173 -0.78 -8.26 -8.32
CA TRP A 173 -0.12 -8.74 -9.51
C TRP A 173 -0.64 -8.07 -10.79
N GLY A 174 0.19 -8.03 -11.83
CA GLY A 174 -0.15 -7.50 -13.16
C GLY A 174 0.03 -6.00 -13.35
N ALA A 175 0.21 -5.20 -12.29
CA ALA A 175 0.41 -3.75 -12.40
C ALA A 175 1.72 -3.40 -13.15
N HIS A 176 2.78 -4.18 -12.95
CA HIS A 176 4.05 -4.09 -13.66
C HIS A 176 3.92 -4.26 -15.19
N GLU A 177 2.82 -4.85 -15.66
CA GLU A 177 2.55 -4.99 -17.09
C GLU A 177 2.07 -3.66 -17.70
N ALA A 178 1.44 -2.77 -16.94
CA ALA A 178 0.87 -1.54 -17.51
C ALA A 178 1.97 -0.60 -18.03
N VAL A 179 2.99 -0.37 -17.21
CA VAL A 179 4.03 0.62 -17.47
C VAL A 179 5.36 0.01 -17.06
N TYR A 180 6.37 0.16 -17.93
CA TYR A 180 7.75 -0.19 -17.60
C TYR A 180 8.22 0.58 -16.37
N TRP A 181 9.18 0.00 -15.67
CA TRP A 181 9.81 0.61 -14.52
C TRP A 181 10.57 1.88 -14.90
N GLY A 182 11.32 1.86 -16.00
CA GLY A 182 12.11 2.98 -16.51
C GLY A 182 13.47 3.11 -15.83
N THR A 183 13.54 3.95 -14.79
CA THR A 183 14.79 4.26 -14.07
C THR A 183 14.53 4.41 -12.57
N GLU A 184 15.57 4.26 -11.76
CA GLU A 184 15.49 4.45 -10.30
C GLU A 184 15.36 5.93 -9.94
N LYS A 185 16.00 6.80 -10.75
CA LYS A 185 15.99 8.24 -10.58
C LYS A 185 15.73 8.90 -11.92
N VAL A 186 14.67 9.71 -11.97
CA VAL A 186 14.37 10.57 -13.11
C VAL A 186 15.29 11.78 -13.04
N THR A 187 16.23 11.86 -13.97
CA THR A 187 17.19 12.96 -14.11
C THR A 187 16.85 13.90 -15.26
N GLY A 188 16.04 13.44 -16.21
CA GLY A 188 15.54 14.28 -17.29
C GLY A 188 14.37 13.68 -18.08
N PRO A 189 13.88 14.38 -19.11
CA PRO A 189 12.73 13.93 -19.90
C PRO A 189 12.94 12.61 -20.63
N ALA A 190 14.18 12.29 -21.01
CA ALA A 190 14.51 11.02 -21.68
C ALA A 190 14.17 9.80 -20.81
N ASP A 191 14.30 9.92 -19.49
CA ASP A 191 13.98 8.87 -18.53
C ASP A 191 12.47 8.57 -18.46
N LEU A 192 11.63 9.49 -18.93
CA LEU A 192 10.17 9.32 -18.98
C LEU A 192 9.71 8.63 -20.26
N LEU A 193 10.56 8.54 -21.29
CA LEU A 193 10.19 7.97 -22.58
C LEU A 193 9.78 6.49 -22.50
N PRO A 194 10.48 5.61 -21.75
CA PRO A 194 10.05 4.22 -21.59
C PRO A 194 8.68 4.11 -20.89
N LEU A 195 8.42 4.95 -19.88
CA LEU A 195 7.14 5.00 -19.17
C LEU A 195 6.03 5.45 -20.12
N ALA A 196 6.25 6.54 -20.86
CA ALA A 196 5.29 7.06 -21.81
C ALA A 196 4.96 6.03 -22.91
N ARG A 197 5.98 5.43 -23.52
CA ARG A 197 5.80 4.44 -24.60
C ARG A 197 5.07 3.19 -24.12
N SER A 198 5.47 2.63 -22.98
CA SER A 198 4.80 1.43 -22.42
C SER A 198 3.37 1.73 -21.96
N GLY A 199 3.14 2.89 -21.36
CA GLY A 199 1.82 3.36 -20.95
C GLY A 199 0.86 3.57 -22.13
N LEU A 200 1.34 4.16 -23.24
CA LEU A 200 0.53 4.36 -24.46
C LEU A 200 0.11 3.05 -25.12
N THR A 201 0.91 1.98 -24.96
CA THR A 201 0.57 0.64 -25.50
C THR A 201 -0.23 -0.21 -24.52
N ALA A 202 -0.34 0.19 -23.25
CA ALA A 202 -1.08 -0.58 -22.24
C ALA A 202 -2.54 -0.86 -22.64
N PRO A 203 -3.31 0.09 -23.20
CA PRO A 203 -4.68 -0.17 -23.65
C PRO A 203 -4.79 -1.24 -24.75
N LEU A 204 -3.72 -1.48 -25.53
CA LEU A 204 -3.68 -2.55 -26.52
C LEU A 204 -3.42 -3.92 -25.87
N ARG A 205 -2.55 -3.95 -24.87
CA ARG A 205 -2.14 -5.17 -24.14
C ARG A 205 -3.18 -5.62 -23.11
N ARG A 206 -3.95 -4.67 -22.58
CA ARG A 206 -5.04 -4.86 -21.60
C ARG A 206 -4.68 -5.83 -20.46
N PRO A 207 -3.59 -5.59 -19.71
CA PRO A 207 -3.21 -6.43 -18.58
C PRO A 207 -4.34 -6.59 -17.55
N THR A 208 -4.30 -7.70 -16.82
CA THR A 208 -5.26 -7.96 -15.74
C THR A 208 -4.60 -7.69 -14.40
N TYR A 209 -5.02 -6.60 -13.76
CA TYR A 209 -4.58 -6.21 -12.42
C TYR A 209 -5.34 -7.02 -11.39
N ARG A 210 -4.64 -7.82 -10.61
CA ARG A 210 -5.23 -8.67 -9.58
C ARG A 210 -4.83 -8.10 -8.23
N VAL A 211 -5.81 -7.82 -7.38
CA VAL A 211 -5.59 -7.33 -6.01
C VAL A 211 -6.36 -8.24 -5.05
N HIS A 212 -5.66 -8.77 -4.07
CA HIS A 212 -6.22 -9.56 -2.99
C HIS A 212 -6.07 -8.82 -1.68
N PHE A 213 -7.18 -8.56 -1.00
CA PHE A 213 -7.20 -8.06 0.38
C PHE A 213 -7.30 -9.28 1.31
N GLY A 214 -6.22 -9.57 2.04
CA GLY A 214 -6.21 -10.69 2.97
C GLY A 214 -6.85 -10.37 4.32
N GLU A 215 -6.93 -11.38 5.18
CA GLU A 215 -7.36 -11.20 6.58
C GLU A 215 -6.28 -10.47 7.39
N PRO A 216 -6.67 -9.72 8.45
CA PRO A 216 -5.71 -9.08 9.34
C PRO A 216 -4.64 -10.05 9.85
N VAL A 217 -3.37 -9.63 9.80
CA VAL A 217 -2.26 -10.44 10.28
C VAL A 217 -2.36 -10.57 11.79
N ASP A 218 -2.36 -11.81 12.29
CA ASP A 218 -2.31 -12.06 13.73
C ASP A 218 -0.93 -11.71 14.30
N LEU A 219 -0.91 -10.63 15.08
CA LEU A 219 0.25 -10.12 15.80
C LEU A 219 0.05 -10.20 17.32
N SER A 220 -0.95 -10.94 17.81
CA SER A 220 -1.29 -11.02 19.24
C SER A 220 -0.18 -11.63 20.12
N ASP A 221 0.66 -12.48 19.53
CA ASP A 221 1.85 -13.09 20.14
C ASP A 221 3.10 -12.19 20.09
N ILE A 222 3.00 -10.99 19.51
CA ILE A 222 4.12 -10.07 19.39
C ILE A 222 4.11 -9.07 20.54
N GLU A 223 4.90 -9.36 21.58
CA GLU A 223 5.23 -8.41 22.65
C GLU A 223 6.07 -7.24 22.09
N PRO A 224 5.57 -5.99 22.11
CA PRO A 224 6.26 -4.83 21.54
C PRO A 224 7.64 -4.56 22.14
N GLU A 225 7.80 -4.81 23.44
CA GLU A 225 9.00 -4.51 24.23
C GLU A 225 10.10 -5.55 24.00
N ARG A 226 9.75 -6.73 23.50
CA ARG A 226 10.69 -7.83 23.32
C ARG A 226 11.64 -7.57 22.16
N PRO A 227 12.96 -7.77 22.34
CA PRO A 227 13.92 -7.66 21.25
C PRO A 227 13.50 -8.47 20.01
N GLY A 228 13.62 -7.86 18.83
CA GLY A 228 13.24 -8.48 17.56
C GLY A 228 11.74 -8.52 17.26
N ALA A 229 10.86 -7.95 18.08
CA ALA A 229 9.40 -7.89 17.82
C ALA A 229 9.08 -7.38 16.41
N GLY A 230 9.70 -6.26 16.01
CA GLY A 230 9.52 -5.70 14.66
C GLY A 230 9.98 -6.63 13.54
N VAL A 231 11.02 -7.45 13.74
CA VAL A 231 11.48 -8.44 12.75
C VAL A 231 10.48 -9.57 12.63
N ARG A 232 9.99 -10.11 13.76
CA ARG A 232 9.00 -11.20 13.78
C ARG A 232 7.68 -10.76 13.14
N ALA A 233 7.17 -9.59 13.51
CA ALA A 233 5.96 -9.04 12.91
C ALA A 233 6.13 -8.73 11.42
N HIS A 234 7.25 -8.13 11.02
CA HIS A 234 7.55 -7.94 9.59
C HIS A 234 7.54 -9.28 8.84
N ALA A 235 8.15 -10.32 9.40
CA ALA A 235 8.15 -11.64 8.78
C ALA A 235 6.74 -12.24 8.65
N LYS A 236 5.88 -12.08 9.65
CA LYS A 236 4.47 -12.50 9.57
C LYS A 236 3.72 -11.75 8.46
N ILE A 237 3.90 -10.43 8.39
CA ILE A 237 3.28 -9.58 7.36
C ILE A 237 3.73 -10.00 5.96
N MET A 238 5.04 -10.16 5.74
CA MET A 238 5.57 -10.57 4.44
C MET A 238 5.09 -11.98 4.04
N ARG A 239 5.03 -12.93 4.99
CA ARG A 239 4.46 -14.26 4.73
C ARG A 239 2.99 -14.20 4.32
N ALA A 240 2.19 -13.35 4.97
CA ALA A 240 0.79 -13.18 4.61
C ALA A 240 0.61 -12.58 3.21
N ILE A 241 1.41 -11.56 2.87
CA ILE A 241 1.45 -10.97 1.52
C ILE A 241 1.85 -12.03 0.48
N THR A 242 2.89 -12.82 0.74
CA THR A 242 3.32 -13.91 -0.14
C THR A 242 2.24 -14.96 -0.31
N ALA A 243 1.62 -15.41 0.77
CA ALA A 243 0.58 -16.44 0.71
C ALA A 243 -0.60 -15.99 -0.17
N GLY A 244 -1.02 -14.73 -0.06
CA GLY A 244 -2.05 -14.16 -0.94
C GLY A 244 -1.58 -13.94 -2.38
N LEU A 245 -0.27 -13.83 -2.62
CA LEU A 245 0.30 -13.62 -3.96
C LEU A 245 0.38 -14.92 -4.77
N VAL A 246 0.61 -16.06 -4.13
CA VAL A 246 0.65 -17.40 -4.75
C VAL A 246 -0.54 -17.66 -5.69
N PRO A 247 -1.82 -17.55 -5.26
CA PRO A 247 -2.96 -17.83 -6.14
C PRO A 247 -3.09 -16.82 -7.28
N LEU A 248 -2.65 -15.56 -7.08
CA LEU A 248 -2.72 -14.54 -8.14
C LEU A 248 -1.78 -14.85 -9.29
N ARG A 249 -0.71 -15.60 -9.01
CA ARG A 249 0.41 -15.92 -9.91
C ARG A 249 0.51 -17.40 -10.25
N ARG A 250 -0.55 -18.18 -10.03
CA ARG A 250 -0.55 -19.64 -10.23
C ARG A 250 -0.02 -20.08 -11.61
N ASP A 251 -0.20 -19.25 -12.64
CA ASP A 251 0.18 -19.54 -14.02
C ASP A 251 1.61 -19.06 -14.37
N GLU A 252 2.33 -18.45 -13.41
CA GLU A 252 3.67 -17.87 -13.54
C GLU A 252 4.42 -17.83 -12.18
N PRO A 253 4.58 -18.99 -11.52
CA PRO A 253 5.16 -19.05 -10.17
C PRO A 253 6.62 -18.60 -10.14
N ASP A 254 7.34 -18.81 -11.25
CA ASP A 254 8.78 -18.58 -11.28
C ASP A 254 9.19 -17.20 -11.77
N LYS A 255 8.76 -16.85 -12.98
CA LYS A 255 9.11 -15.61 -13.69
C LYS A 255 7.84 -14.99 -14.29
N PRO A 256 7.72 -13.65 -14.30
CA PRO A 256 6.60 -13.01 -14.95
C PRO A 256 6.62 -13.28 -16.47
N LYS A 257 5.44 -13.47 -17.06
CA LYS A 257 5.28 -13.60 -18.51
C LYS A 257 5.62 -12.31 -19.24
N PHE A 258 5.33 -11.18 -18.62
CA PHE A 258 5.67 -9.86 -19.14
C PHE A 258 7.11 -9.52 -18.78
N HIS A 259 7.92 -9.23 -19.80
CA HIS A 259 9.30 -8.83 -19.64
C HIS A 259 9.43 -7.30 -19.75
N ASP A 260 9.95 -6.68 -18.70
CA ASP A 260 10.30 -5.26 -18.67
C ASP A 260 11.81 -5.11 -18.91
N PRO A 261 12.24 -4.64 -20.10
CA PRO A 261 13.66 -4.55 -20.43
C PRO A 261 14.39 -3.44 -19.67
N THR A 262 13.67 -2.56 -18.96
CA THR A 262 14.27 -1.44 -18.22
C THR A 262 14.53 -1.79 -16.75
N ARG A 263 14.01 -2.92 -16.28
CA ARG A 263 14.05 -3.28 -14.87
C ARG A 263 15.40 -3.88 -14.48
N PRO A 264 16.08 -3.36 -13.45
CA PRO A 264 17.22 -4.04 -12.84
C PRO A 264 16.76 -5.31 -12.12
N THR A 265 17.49 -6.40 -12.28
CA THR A 265 17.25 -7.66 -11.57
C THR A 265 18.54 -8.16 -10.93
N ASP A 266 18.61 -8.09 -9.61
CA ASP A 266 19.85 -8.32 -8.85
C ASP A 266 19.63 -9.02 -7.49
N THR A 267 18.36 -9.28 -7.13
CA THR A 267 17.99 -9.74 -5.79
C THR A 267 17.26 -11.08 -5.88
N VAL A 268 17.39 -11.95 -4.87
CA VAL A 268 16.56 -13.15 -4.75
C VAL A 268 15.71 -13.05 -3.50
N SER A 269 14.41 -13.21 -3.66
CA SER A 269 13.43 -13.10 -2.59
C SER A 269 13.56 -14.24 -1.56
N PRO A 270 13.60 -13.94 -0.25
CA PRO A 270 13.50 -14.96 0.79
C PRO A 270 12.06 -15.44 1.01
N TRP A 271 11.08 -14.82 0.35
CA TRP A 271 9.66 -15.11 0.48
C TRP A 271 9.11 -15.93 -0.69
N ARG A 272 9.99 -16.48 -1.53
CA ARG A 272 9.59 -17.40 -2.59
C ARG A 272 9.02 -18.70 -1.97
N PRO A 273 7.87 -19.19 -2.43
CA PRO A 273 7.40 -20.53 -2.07
C PRO A 273 8.45 -21.57 -2.45
N ARG A 274 8.64 -22.58 -1.59
CA ARG A 274 9.46 -23.76 -1.88
C ARG A 274 8.62 -24.84 -2.54
#